data_AF-G5I9M2-F1
#
_entry.id   AF-G5I9M2-F1
#
_cell.length_a   1.000
_cell.length_b   1.000
_cell.length_c   1.000
_cell.angle_alpha   90.00
_cell.angle_beta   90.00
_cell.angle_gamma   90.00
#
_symmetry.space_group_name_H-M   'P 1'
#
loop_
_entity.id
_entity.type
_entity.pdbx_description
1 polymer ?
#
loop_
_entity_poly.entity_id
_entity_poly.type
_entity_poly.pdbx_seq_one_letter_code
_entity_poly.pdbx_strand_id
1 'polypeptide(L)'
;MSFFTQSFEKIGDIKKNKQIATLQVRIPRLKRRKNCGKRTFPSIFLCLGGSMTVEASVVLPLFLFAMVTMTMPFAMMNRQRQVQAVVESVCEDLCQLAYVGYELKEKKTEIKLPEEGLDMEFDVDGLEGAAMMAYAQVQVRRKLNESQIRKLSLSQSEFMEDGEMVNLVASYEMALPFPVLGLSAVPMTSASCRRAWIGKEGGWLEDGAGEEDDEIVYVGKNSTRYHESRTCHYLYNQLTGVSREEVDGLRNADGKKYHPCAVCGGGTGGQVFIMRSGTSYHGSSSCTAIMAYVKAVKKSEVAHLGGCSYCSGG
;
A
#
# COMPACT_ATOMS: atom_id res chain seq x y z
N MET A 1 -2.69 -53.12 81.67
CA MET A 1 -3.13 -51.72 81.82
C MET A 1 -4.54 -51.65 81.24
N SER A 2 -5.53 -52.02 82.05
CA SER A 2 -6.33 -51.11 82.89
C SER A 2 -7.34 -50.35 82.03
N PHE A 3 -8.57 -50.88 81.88
CA PHE A 3 -9.71 -50.71 82.81
C PHE A 3 -10.40 -49.35 82.61
N PHE A 4 -11.60 -49.34 82.01
CA PHE A 4 -12.88 -48.85 82.59
C PHE A 4 -13.96 -48.79 81.48
N THR A 5 -14.96 -49.69 81.49
CA THR A 5 -16.38 -49.48 81.88
C THR A 5 -17.19 -48.62 80.89
N GLN A 6 -18.44 -48.88 80.51
CA GLN A 6 -19.59 -49.33 81.31
C GLN A 6 -20.73 -49.72 80.30
N SER A 7 -21.27 -50.95 80.36
CA SER A 7 -22.63 -51.30 80.83
C SER A 7 -23.79 -50.53 80.19
N PHE A 8 -24.62 -51.21 79.38
CA PHE A 8 -25.95 -51.76 79.72
C PHE A 8 -27.07 -50.73 79.85
N GLU A 9 -28.04 -50.76 78.92
CA GLU A 9 -29.45 -50.74 79.33
C GLU A 9 -30.37 -51.44 78.34
N LYS A 10 -31.41 -52.05 78.93
CA LYS A 10 -32.32 -53.08 78.40
C LYS A 10 -33.35 -52.56 77.40
N ILE A 11 -33.65 -53.42 76.44
CA ILE A 11 -34.98 -53.94 76.03
C ILE A 11 -36.19 -53.16 76.58
N GLY A 12 -36.94 -52.55 75.65
CA GLY A 12 -38.35 -52.25 75.80
C GLY A 12 -39.13 -52.82 74.61
N ASP A 13 -39.66 -54.03 74.77
CA ASP A 13 -40.78 -54.54 73.98
C ASP A 13 -42.03 -53.79 74.40
N ILE A 14 -42.84 -53.24 73.47
CA ILE A 14 -44.28 -53.05 73.66
C ILE A 14 -45.03 -52.89 72.32
N LYS A 15 -45.93 -53.87 72.12
CA LYS A 15 -47.21 -53.87 71.39
C LYS A 15 -47.21 -53.68 69.86
N LYS A 16 -47.29 -54.82 69.19
CA LYS A 16 -48.12 -55.04 68.01
C LYS A 16 -49.54 -54.53 68.28
N ASN A 17 -49.96 -53.47 67.59
CA ASN A 17 -51.37 -53.17 67.42
C ASN A 17 -51.73 -53.46 65.96
N LYS A 18 -52.41 -54.59 65.73
CA LYS A 18 -53.04 -54.93 64.45
C LYS A 18 -54.26 -54.02 64.30
N GLN A 19 -54.17 -53.00 63.47
CA GLN A 19 -55.37 -52.41 62.87
C GLN A 19 -55.53 -52.93 61.44
N ILE A 20 -56.72 -53.49 61.23
CA ILE A 20 -57.21 -54.12 60.03
C ILE A 20 -57.42 -53.05 58.95
N ALA A 21 -57.12 -53.45 57.73
CA ALA A 21 -57.02 -52.64 56.53
C ALA A 21 -58.30 -51.88 56.14
N THR A 22 -58.09 -50.73 55.49
CA THR A 22 -58.83 -50.40 54.27
C THR A 22 -57.83 -50.33 53.12
N LEU A 23 -57.96 -51.30 52.21
CA LEU A 23 -57.24 -51.41 50.94
C LEU A 23 -57.40 -50.14 50.10
N GLN A 24 -56.34 -49.33 50.01
CA GLN A 24 -56.17 -48.39 48.90
C GLN A 24 -55.07 -48.92 47.99
N VAL A 25 -55.49 -49.36 46.80
CA VAL A 25 -54.67 -49.96 45.75
C VAL A 25 -53.68 -48.92 45.23
N ARG A 26 -52.40 -49.05 45.60
CA ARG A 26 -51.29 -48.38 44.90
C ARG A 26 -50.85 -49.29 43.75
N ILE A 27 -50.99 -48.81 42.51
CA ILE A 27 -50.43 -49.45 41.31
C ILE A 27 -49.11 -48.75 40.97
N PRO A 28 -47.92 -49.28 41.33
CA PRO A 28 -46.68 -48.82 40.75
C PRO A 28 -46.50 -49.47 39.38
N ARG A 29 -46.90 -48.77 38.30
CA ARG A 29 -46.61 -49.16 36.92
C ARG A 29 -45.15 -48.82 36.57
N LEU A 30 -44.20 -49.65 37.01
CA LEU A 30 -42.83 -49.63 36.47
C LEU A 30 -42.79 -50.44 35.17
N LYS A 31 -43.03 -49.74 34.05
CA LYS A 31 -42.86 -50.29 32.69
C LYS A 31 -41.38 -50.30 32.28
N ARG A 32 -40.84 -51.52 32.24
CA ARG A 32 -40.11 -52.16 31.14
C ARG A 32 -39.01 -51.34 30.41
N ARG A 33 -37.77 -51.71 30.69
CA ARG A 33 -36.55 -51.44 29.92
C ARG A 33 -36.66 -52.00 28.48
N LYS A 34 -36.31 -51.19 27.47
CA LYS A 34 -35.76 -51.64 26.17
C LYS A 34 -34.76 -50.61 25.67
N ASN A 35 -33.50 -51.01 25.58
CA ASN A 35 -32.45 -50.32 24.82
C ASN A 35 -32.72 -50.51 23.32
N CYS A 36 -32.46 -49.49 22.50
CA CYS A 36 -31.39 -49.49 21.48
C CYS A 36 -31.65 -48.45 20.38
N GLY A 37 -30.66 -47.58 20.17
CA GLY A 37 -30.23 -47.19 18.83
C GLY A 37 -30.96 -46.01 18.18
N LYS A 38 -30.38 -44.82 18.32
CA LYS A 38 -29.78 -44.05 17.22
C LYS A 38 -29.11 -42.80 17.78
N ARG A 39 -27.91 -42.53 17.26
CA ARG A 39 -27.03 -41.42 17.60
C ARG A 39 -27.70 -40.10 17.26
N THR A 40 -27.83 -39.20 18.23
CA THR A 40 -27.76 -37.75 18.00
C THR A 40 -27.12 -37.13 19.24
N PHE A 41 -26.13 -36.28 18.99
CA PHE A 41 -25.44 -35.44 19.96
C PHE A 41 -26.39 -34.85 21.01
N PRO A 42 -25.98 -34.67 22.28
CA PRO A 42 -26.87 -34.06 23.25
C PRO A 42 -27.00 -32.58 22.89
N SER A 43 -28.08 -32.23 22.19
CA SER A 43 -28.61 -30.87 22.23
C SER A 43 -29.01 -30.59 23.67
N ILE A 44 -28.09 -30.00 24.43
CA ILE A 44 -28.33 -29.37 25.72
C ILE A 44 -29.06 -28.04 25.45
N PHE A 45 -30.16 -28.07 24.70
CA PHE A 45 -31.02 -26.92 24.52
C PHE A 45 -32.48 -27.36 24.61
N LEU A 46 -33.03 -27.08 25.79
CA LEU A 46 -34.41 -26.70 26.08
C LEU A 46 -35.54 -27.61 25.58
N CYS A 47 -36.14 -28.31 26.54
CA CYS A 47 -37.60 -28.52 26.58
C CYS A 47 -38.10 -28.31 28.02
N LEU A 48 -37.72 -27.19 28.64
CA LEU A 48 -38.40 -26.67 29.83
C LEU A 48 -39.29 -25.51 29.34
N GLY A 49 -40.60 -25.59 29.59
CA GLY A 49 -41.53 -24.51 29.25
C GLY A 49 -41.17 -23.25 30.03
N GLY A 50 -40.54 -22.28 29.35
CA GLY A 50 -40.20 -20.98 29.88
C GLY A 50 -41.37 -20.01 29.77
N SER A 51 -41.54 -19.13 30.77
CA SER A 51 -42.44 -17.99 30.66
C SER A 51 -41.97 -17.07 29.51
N MET A 52 -42.90 -16.54 28.71
CA MET A 52 -42.60 -15.62 27.59
C MET A 52 -41.68 -14.44 27.99
N THR A 53 -41.71 -14.05 29.27
CA THR A 53 -40.86 -13.00 29.84
C THR A 53 -39.40 -13.44 30.01
N VAL A 54 -39.15 -14.71 30.36
CA VAL A 54 -37.80 -15.25 30.58
C VAL A 54 -37.08 -15.42 29.25
N GLU A 55 -37.79 -15.93 28.24
CA GLU A 55 -37.24 -16.05 26.87
C GLU A 55 -36.89 -14.66 26.31
N ALA A 56 -37.78 -13.67 26.44
CA ALA A 56 -37.51 -12.30 26.01
C ALA A 56 -36.33 -11.65 26.75
N SER A 57 -36.18 -11.92 28.05
CA SER A 57 -35.09 -11.37 28.88
C SER A 57 -33.69 -11.89 28.49
N VAL A 58 -33.61 -13.05 27.83
CA VAL A 58 -32.35 -13.64 27.34
C VAL A 58 -32.10 -13.27 25.88
N VAL A 59 -33.14 -13.26 25.05
CA VAL A 59 -33.02 -12.97 23.62
C VAL A 59 -32.60 -11.51 23.37
N LEU A 60 -33.15 -10.55 24.12
CA LEU A 60 -32.84 -9.13 23.90
C LEU A 60 -31.34 -8.80 24.16
N PRO A 61 -30.72 -9.18 25.29
CA PRO A 61 -29.28 -8.97 25.49
C PRO A 61 -28.40 -9.70 24.46
N LEU A 62 -28.76 -10.92 24.05
CA LEU A 62 -28.02 -11.66 23.02
C LEU A 62 -28.09 -10.97 21.66
N PHE A 63 -29.26 -10.43 21.31
CA PHE A 63 -29.45 -9.68 20.08
C PHE A 63 -28.65 -8.37 20.08
N LEU A 64 -28.68 -7.61 21.18
CA LEU A 64 -27.88 -6.40 21.32
C LEU A 64 -26.38 -6.71 21.28
N PHE A 65 -25.95 -7.77 21.96
CA PHE A 65 -24.58 -8.26 21.89
C PHE A 65 -24.19 -8.59 20.44
N ALA A 66 -25.03 -9.35 19.72
CA ALA A 66 -24.79 -9.69 18.32
C ALA A 66 -24.65 -8.43 17.44
N MET A 67 -25.54 -7.45 17.60
CA MET A 67 -25.49 -6.18 16.87
C MET A 67 -24.18 -5.41 17.13
N VAL A 68 -23.73 -5.34 18.38
CA VAL A 68 -22.47 -4.69 18.74
C VAL A 68 -21.27 -5.48 18.19
N THR A 69 -21.29 -6.81 18.25
CA THR A 69 -20.22 -7.62 17.65
C THR A 69 -20.15 -7.48 16.14
N MET A 70 -21.28 -7.23 15.47
CA MET A 70 -21.32 -7.03 14.01
C MET A 70 -20.73 -5.68 13.58
N THR A 71 -20.71 -4.67 14.45
CA THR A 71 -20.07 -3.38 14.16
C THR A 71 -18.55 -3.39 14.40
N MET A 72 -18.03 -4.38 15.16
CA MET A 72 -16.60 -4.51 15.46
C MET A 72 -15.68 -4.59 14.24
N PRO A 73 -15.96 -5.44 13.22
CA PRO A 73 -15.08 -5.59 12.08
C PRO A 73 -14.89 -4.28 11.32
N PHE A 74 -15.92 -3.44 11.22
CA PHE A 74 -15.82 -2.13 10.58
C PHE A 74 -14.83 -1.21 11.31
N ALA A 75 -14.91 -1.16 12.64
CA ALA A 75 -13.97 -0.38 13.44
C ALA A 75 -12.54 -0.94 13.36
N MET A 76 -12.38 -2.27 13.36
CA MET A 76 -11.08 -2.92 13.18
C MET A 76 -10.49 -2.65 11.78
N MET A 77 -11.30 -2.76 10.73
CA MET A 77 -10.88 -2.50 9.36
C MET A 77 -10.46 -1.04 9.17
N ASN A 78 -11.20 -0.07 9.74
CA ASN A 78 -10.82 1.33 9.65
C ASN A 78 -9.49 1.60 10.37
N ARG A 79 -9.22 0.94 11.50
CA ARG A 79 -7.93 1.02 12.20
C ARG A 79 -6.80 0.39 11.38
N GLN A 80 -7.01 -0.81 10.86
CA GLN A 80 -6.04 -1.48 10.00
C GLN A 80 -5.68 -0.61 8.80
N ARG A 81 -6.68 0.04 8.17
CA ARG A 81 -6.46 1.00 7.08
C ARG A 81 -5.63 2.21 7.51
N GLN A 82 -5.84 2.74 8.72
CA GLN A 82 -5.03 3.84 9.26
C GLN A 82 -3.58 3.40 9.49
N VAL A 83 -3.35 2.23 10.07
CA VAL A 83 -1.99 1.70 10.28
C VAL A 83 -1.30 1.46 8.94
N GLN A 84 -2.00 0.85 7.97
CA GLN A 84 -1.48 0.62 6.63
C GLN A 84 -1.08 1.94 5.96
N ALA A 85 -1.92 2.98 6.03
CA ALA A 85 -1.59 4.30 5.48
C ALA A 85 -0.35 4.93 6.15
N VAL A 86 -0.18 4.75 7.47
CA VAL A 86 1.02 5.23 8.18
C VAL A 86 2.26 4.47 7.70
N VAL A 87 2.20 3.14 7.64
CA VAL A 87 3.31 2.29 7.18
C VAL A 87 3.69 2.64 5.74
N GLU A 88 2.72 2.83 4.84
CA GLU A 88 2.96 3.26 3.47
C GLU A 88 3.62 4.65 3.40
N SER A 89 3.14 5.61 4.19
CA SER A 89 3.74 6.96 4.23
C SER A 89 5.18 6.94 4.74
N VAL A 90 5.49 6.11 5.74
CA VAL A 90 6.85 6.02 6.29
C VAL A 90 7.76 5.26 5.33
N CYS A 91 7.24 4.23 4.66
CA CYS A 91 7.97 3.53 3.61
C CYS A 91 8.34 4.49 2.46
N GLU A 92 7.44 5.39 2.09
CA GLU A 92 7.73 6.45 1.12
C GLU A 92 8.82 7.42 1.59
N ASP A 93 8.74 7.89 2.85
CA ASP A 93 9.76 8.73 3.46
C ASP A 93 11.14 8.03 3.44
N LEU A 94 11.18 6.72 3.74
CA LEU A 94 12.40 5.90 3.68
C LEU A 94 12.95 5.77 2.26
N CYS A 95 12.10 5.52 1.26
CA CYS A 95 12.54 5.48 -0.14
C CYS A 95 13.19 6.80 -0.60
N GLN A 96 12.72 7.95 -0.08
CA GLN A 96 13.33 9.26 -0.33
C GLN A 96 14.65 9.43 0.42
N LEU A 97 14.75 8.94 1.66
CA LEU A 97 16.01 8.96 2.41
C LEU A 97 17.09 8.09 1.75
N ALA A 98 16.70 6.97 1.16
CA ALA A 98 17.59 6.12 0.38
C ALA A 98 18.21 6.88 -0.81
N TYR A 99 17.46 7.78 -1.46
CA TYR A 99 17.99 8.66 -2.52
C TYR A 99 19.10 9.57 -2.01
N VAL A 100 18.88 10.20 -0.86
CA VAL A 100 19.87 11.11 -0.26
C VAL A 100 21.14 10.35 0.14
N GLY A 101 20.99 9.15 0.71
CA GLY A 101 22.13 8.27 0.99
C GLY A 101 22.91 7.90 -0.27
N TYR A 102 22.18 7.57 -1.35
CA TYR A 102 22.77 7.26 -2.65
C TYR A 102 23.54 8.44 -3.26
N GLU A 103 22.95 9.64 -3.31
CA GLU A 103 23.65 10.83 -3.83
C GLU A 103 24.91 11.17 -3.04
N LEU A 104 24.90 10.98 -1.71
CA LEU A 104 26.07 11.21 -0.86
C LEU A 104 27.18 10.19 -1.15
N LYS A 105 26.81 8.92 -1.38
CA LYS A 105 27.73 7.85 -1.80
C LYS A 105 28.34 8.16 -3.18
N GLU A 106 27.53 8.52 -4.17
CA GLU A 106 28.02 8.81 -5.53
C GLU A 106 28.89 10.07 -5.61
N LYS A 107 28.48 11.15 -4.94
CA LYS A 107 29.21 12.42 -5.03
C LYS A 107 30.54 12.42 -4.29
N LYS A 108 30.92 11.31 -3.61
CA LYS A 108 32.14 11.21 -2.77
C LYS A 108 32.45 12.53 -2.09
N THR A 109 31.44 13.14 -1.48
CA THR A 109 31.71 14.29 -0.64
C THR A 109 32.33 13.69 0.59
N GLU A 110 33.66 13.73 0.65
CA GLU A 110 34.41 13.54 1.88
C GLU A 110 33.82 14.55 2.89
N ILE A 111 32.81 14.12 3.64
CA ILE A 111 32.47 14.77 4.88
C ILE A 111 33.65 14.44 5.78
N LYS A 112 34.68 15.28 5.72
CA LYS A 112 35.71 15.35 6.73
C LYS A 112 35.01 15.79 8.00
N LEU A 113 34.51 14.83 8.78
CA LEU A 113 34.22 15.09 10.17
C LEU A 113 35.52 15.61 10.81
N PRO A 114 35.46 16.60 11.71
CA PRO A 114 36.63 17.12 12.37
C PRO A 114 37.38 15.97 13.04
N GLU A 115 38.69 15.89 12.78
CA GLU A 115 39.62 14.91 13.35
C GLU A 115 39.59 14.94 14.88
N GLU A 116 38.73 14.14 15.51
CA GLU A 116 38.98 13.63 16.85
C GLU A 116 38.54 12.15 16.92
N GLY A 117 39.46 11.30 16.45
CA GLY A 117 39.70 9.94 16.94
C GLY A 117 38.57 8.91 16.85
N LEU A 118 38.53 8.15 15.76
CA LEU A 118 38.48 6.68 15.79
C LEU A 118 38.64 6.16 14.35
N ASP A 119 39.85 5.71 14.03
CA ASP A 119 40.20 4.97 12.82
C ASP A 119 39.53 3.59 12.86
N MET A 120 38.24 3.59 12.53
CA MET A 120 37.44 2.40 12.28
C MET A 120 37.13 2.38 10.78
N GLU A 121 37.62 1.36 10.09
CA GLU A 121 37.20 1.00 8.75
C GLU A 121 35.67 0.80 8.79
N PHE A 122 34.94 1.78 8.25
CA PHE A 122 33.50 1.92 8.48
C PHE A 122 32.74 1.25 7.34
N ASP A 123 32.19 0.06 7.61
CA ASP A 123 31.29 -0.64 6.69
C ASP A 123 30.00 0.17 6.53
N VAL A 124 29.97 0.99 5.47
CA VAL A 124 28.90 1.96 5.18
C VAL A 124 27.55 1.26 4.91
N ASP A 125 27.58 0.00 4.49
CA ASP A 125 26.39 -0.75 4.08
C ASP A 125 25.54 -1.24 5.27
N GLY A 126 26.14 -1.49 6.44
CA GLY A 126 25.40 -1.90 7.64
C GLY A 126 24.73 -0.74 8.39
N LEU A 127 25.30 0.46 8.32
CA LEU A 127 24.77 1.63 9.04
C LEU A 127 23.49 2.17 8.41
N GLU A 128 23.36 2.09 7.09
CA GLU A 128 22.20 2.61 6.37
C GLU A 128 20.91 1.90 6.79
N GLY A 129 20.93 0.56 6.83
CA GLY A 129 19.78 -0.23 7.29
C GLY A 129 19.42 0.05 8.75
N ALA A 130 20.41 0.20 9.62
CA ALA A 130 20.19 0.51 11.04
C ALA A 130 19.62 1.93 11.26
N ALA A 131 20.13 2.93 10.55
CA ALA A 131 19.64 4.30 10.60
C ALA A 131 18.21 4.40 10.06
N MET A 132 17.93 3.73 8.95
CA MET A 132 16.59 3.62 8.35
C MET A 132 15.61 2.94 9.31
N MET A 133 16.06 1.87 9.98
CA MET A 133 15.24 1.19 10.98
C MET A 133 14.93 2.11 12.18
N ALA A 134 15.94 2.82 12.70
CA ALA A 134 15.76 3.75 13.81
C ALA A 134 14.78 4.88 13.44
N TYR A 135 14.92 5.45 12.24
CA TYR A 135 14.01 6.45 11.71
C TYR A 135 12.58 5.90 11.60
N ALA A 136 12.40 4.70 11.02
CA ALA A 136 11.10 4.07 10.89
C ALA A 136 10.45 3.80 12.25
N GLN A 137 11.21 3.34 13.26
CA GLN A 137 10.68 3.14 14.61
C GLN A 137 10.16 4.44 15.22
N VAL A 138 10.90 5.53 15.11
CA VAL A 138 10.49 6.84 15.64
C VAL A 138 9.26 7.36 14.88
N GLN A 139 9.26 7.31 13.56
CA GLN A 139 8.18 7.89 12.76
C GLN A 139 6.88 7.10 12.83
N VAL A 140 6.95 5.77 12.82
CA VAL A 140 5.75 4.93 12.97
C VAL A 140 5.13 5.17 14.34
N ARG A 141 5.92 5.20 15.42
CA ARG A 141 5.41 5.51 16.77
C ARG A 141 4.85 6.91 16.89
N ARG A 142 5.45 7.91 16.22
CA ARG A 142 4.96 9.29 16.23
C ARG A 142 3.64 9.45 15.48
N LYS A 143 3.47 8.77 14.34
CA LYS A 143 2.27 8.86 13.49
C LYS A 143 1.12 7.96 13.99
N LEU A 144 1.41 6.91 14.76
CA LEU A 144 0.39 6.02 15.34
C LEU A 144 -0.07 6.51 16.71
N ASN A 145 -1.39 6.51 16.92
CA ASN A 145 -1.97 6.74 18.24
C ASN A 145 -1.89 5.45 19.08
N GLU A 146 -1.07 5.45 20.14
CA GLU A 146 -0.82 4.28 21.00
C GLU A 146 -2.07 3.76 21.75
N SER A 147 -3.13 4.56 21.87
CA SER A 147 -4.29 4.21 22.70
C SER A 147 -5.03 2.91 22.33
N GLN A 148 -4.83 2.38 21.11
CA GLN A 148 -5.58 1.22 20.59
C GLN A 148 -4.70 0.12 19.99
N ILE A 149 -3.38 0.31 19.96
CA ILE A 149 -2.40 -0.63 19.39
C ILE A 149 -1.43 -1.03 20.50
N ARG A 150 -1.21 -2.33 20.67
CA ARG A 150 -0.28 -2.88 21.67
C ARG A 150 0.89 -3.57 20.97
N LYS A 151 2.03 -3.62 21.66
CA LYS A 151 3.25 -4.36 21.25
C LYS A 151 3.64 -4.16 19.77
N LEU A 152 3.82 -2.91 19.36
CA LEU A 152 4.34 -2.60 18.03
C LEU A 152 5.80 -3.06 17.91
N SER A 153 6.06 -3.95 16.96
CA SER A 153 7.39 -4.37 16.53
C SER A 153 7.58 -4.11 15.04
N LEU A 154 8.78 -3.67 14.67
CA LEU A 154 9.22 -3.50 13.28
C LEU A 154 10.38 -4.44 12.92
N SER A 155 10.68 -5.43 13.77
CA SER A 155 11.87 -6.28 13.65
C SER A 155 11.95 -7.15 12.40
N GLN A 156 10.87 -7.25 11.64
CA GLN A 156 10.77 -8.00 10.38
C GLN A 156 10.97 -7.10 9.15
N SER A 157 11.41 -5.85 9.35
CA SER A 157 11.66 -4.92 8.26
C SER A 157 13.06 -5.10 7.72
N GLU A 158 13.18 -5.09 6.41
CA GLU A 158 14.43 -5.26 5.66
C GLU A 158 14.63 -4.01 4.80
N PHE A 159 15.84 -3.44 4.84
CA PHE A 159 16.14 -2.20 4.14
C PHE A 159 17.34 -2.43 3.23
N MET A 160 17.12 -2.31 1.92
CA MET A 160 18.18 -2.29 0.92
C MET A 160 19.07 -3.54 0.89
N GLU A 161 18.59 -4.72 1.31
CA GLU A 161 19.38 -5.97 1.21
C GLU A 161 19.76 -6.29 -0.24
N ASP A 162 18.80 -6.13 -1.16
CA ASP A 162 19.03 -6.28 -2.61
C ASP A 162 19.56 -4.99 -3.26
N GLY A 163 19.91 -3.97 -2.48
CA GLY A 163 20.34 -2.66 -2.97
C GLY A 163 19.24 -1.78 -3.58
N GLU A 164 18.02 -2.30 -3.78
CA GLU A 164 16.93 -1.54 -4.41
C GLU A 164 15.64 -1.45 -3.60
N MET A 165 15.38 -2.39 -2.70
CA MET A 165 14.05 -2.57 -2.10
C MET A 165 14.02 -2.14 -0.63
N VAL A 166 12.96 -1.45 -0.25
CA VAL A 166 12.64 -1.07 1.13
C VAL A 166 11.38 -1.83 1.54
N ASN A 167 11.53 -2.73 2.51
CA ASN A 167 10.46 -3.56 3.05
C ASN A 167 10.19 -3.21 4.52
N LEU A 168 9.11 -2.47 4.76
CA LEU A 168 8.70 -2.07 6.12
C LEU A 168 7.56 -2.95 6.60
N VAL A 169 7.79 -3.72 7.66
CA VAL A 169 6.80 -4.64 8.25
C VAL A 169 6.50 -4.23 9.69
N ALA A 170 5.25 -3.89 9.96
CA ALA A 170 4.76 -3.56 11.29
C ALA A 170 3.85 -4.68 11.83
N SER A 171 4.32 -5.33 12.89
CA SER A 171 3.61 -6.37 13.63
C SER A 171 3.09 -5.79 14.95
N TYR A 172 1.80 -5.94 15.21
CA TYR A 172 1.14 -5.33 16.37
C TYR A 172 -0.08 -6.12 16.85
N GLU A 173 -0.53 -5.84 18.06
CA GLU A 173 -1.75 -6.39 18.63
C GLU A 173 -2.85 -5.32 18.65
N MET A 174 -3.95 -5.55 17.92
CA MET A 174 -5.11 -4.67 17.92
C MET A 174 -5.98 -4.98 19.15
N ALA A 175 -6.14 -3.99 20.04
CA ALA A 175 -6.97 -4.17 21.23
C ALA A 175 -8.46 -4.23 20.86
N LEU A 176 -9.17 -5.22 21.41
CA LEU A 176 -10.63 -5.29 21.29
C LEU A 176 -11.26 -4.32 22.31
N PRO A 177 -12.36 -3.62 21.96
CA PRO A 177 -13.00 -2.68 22.88
C PRO A 177 -13.55 -3.35 24.14
N PHE A 178 -13.93 -4.63 24.02
CA PHE A 178 -14.25 -5.51 25.13
C PHE A 178 -13.80 -6.94 24.80
N PRO A 179 -13.48 -7.76 25.82
CA PRO A 179 -13.10 -9.14 25.59
C PRO A 179 -14.27 -9.95 25.02
N VAL A 180 -14.07 -10.59 23.87
CA VAL A 180 -15.05 -11.51 23.28
C VAL A 180 -14.51 -12.92 23.47
N LEU A 181 -15.23 -13.77 24.22
CA LEU A 181 -14.83 -15.16 24.48
C LEU A 181 -13.42 -15.31 25.09
N GLY A 182 -12.99 -14.34 25.90
CA GLY A 182 -11.66 -14.33 26.53
C GLY A 182 -10.54 -13.76 25.66
N LEU A 183 -10.81 -13.39 24.40
CA LEU A 183 -9.87 -12.70 23.52
C LEU A 183 -9.92 -11.19 23.82
N SER A 184 -8.78 -10.60 24.17
CA SER A 184 -8.67 -9.15 24.46
C SER A 184 -7.90 -8.37 23.38
N ALA A 185 -7.17 -9.05 22.51
CA ALA A 185 -6.47 -8.47 21.39
C ALA A 185 -6.33 -9.48 20.25
N VAL A 186 -6.14 -8.97 19.03
CA VAL A 186 -5.93 -9.78 17.82
C VAL A 186 -4.60 -9.39 17.19
N PRO A 187 -3.68 -10.33 16.94
CA PRO A 187 -2.42 -10.03 16.25
C PRO A 187 -2.71 -9.63 14.80
N MET A 188 -2.05 -8.58 14.35
CA MET A 188 -2.19 -7.99 13.02
C MET A 188 -0.81 -7.63 12.48
N THR A 189 -0.66 -7.72 11.16
CA THR A 189 0.54 -7.33 10.46
C THR A 189 0.16 -6.44 9.28
N SER A 190 0.88 -5.33 9.12
CA SER A 190 0.78 -4.42 7.98
C SER A 190 2.16 -4.25 7.38
N ALA A 191 2.28 -4.43 6.08
CA ALA A 191 3.55 -4.33 5.37
C ALA A 191 3.43 -3.38 4.18
N SER A 192 4.54 -2.72 3.86
CA SER A 192 4.73 -1.94 2.64
C SER A 192 6.10 -2.25 2.08
N CYS A 193 6.12 -2.69 0.83
CA CYS A 193 7.34 -2.94 0.08
C CYS A 193 7.37 -2.00 -1.13
N ARG A 194 8.46 -1.23 -1.26
CA ARG A 194 8.65 -0.27 -2.35
C ARG A 194 10.09 -0.29 -2.82
N ARG A 195 10.28 -0.04 -4.11
CA ARG A 195 11.62 0.24 -4.66
C ARG A 195 12.08 1.61 -4.22
N ALA A 196 13.29 1.71 -3.69
CA ALA A 196 13.95 2.93 -3.30
C ALA A 196 14.13 3.86 -4.52
N TRP A 197 14.04 5.17 -4.29
CA TRP A 197 14.47 6.13 -5.30
C TRP A 197 15.97 6.22 -5.23
N ILE A 198 16.68 5.47 -6.06
CA ILE A 198 18.14 5.56 -6.18
C ILE A 198 18.56 6.02 -7.58
N GLY A 199 17.59 6.44 -8.40
CA GLY A 199 17.79 6.58 -9.83
C GLY A 199 17.96 5.21 -10.50
N LYS A 200 17.38 5.02 -11.67
CA LYS A 200 17.84 3.97 -12.59
C LYS A 200 18.75 4.68 -13.58
N GLU A 201 19.86 4.09 -14.00
CA GLU A 201 20.41 4.44 -15.30
C GLU A 201 19.26 4.29 -16.31
N GLY A 202 18.90 5.40 -16.97
CA GLY A 202 17.62 5.53 -17.63
C GLY A 202 17.41 4.51 -18.74
N GLY A 203 16.69 3.43 -18.45
CA GLY A 203 16.15 2.49 -19.41
C GLY A 203 14.67 2.23 -19.10
N TRP A 204 13.79 3.11 -19.59
CA TRP A 204 12.37 2.79 -19.69
C TRP A 204 12.22 1.82 -20.86
N LEU A 205 11.75 0.59 -20.56
CA LEU A 205 11.61 -0.62 -21.40
C LEU A 205 12.74 -1.65 -21.21
N GLU A 206 12.65 -2.41 -20.11
CA GLU A 206 13.12 -3.80 -20.13
C GLU A 206 11.95 -4.68 -20.55
N ASP A 207 11.83 -4.87 -21.86
CA ASP A 207 11.38 -6.12 -22.44
C ASP A 207 12.40 -6.47 -23.53
N GLY A 208 13.17 -7.53 -23.29
CA GLY A 208 14.09 -8.09 -24.28
C GLY A 208 15.56 -7.91 -23.94
N ALA A 209 16.15 -8.99 -23.46
CA ALA A 209 17.58 -9.22 -23.47
C ALA A 209 18.18 -8.89 -24.85
N GLY A 210 19.15 -7.98 -24.86
CA GLY A 210 19.84 -7.51 -26.05
C GLY A 210 20.44 -6.14 -25.81
N GLU A 211 21.54 -6.10 -25.04
CA GLU A 211 22.53 -5.02 -25.18
C GLU A 211 23.11 -5.10 -26.60
N GLU A 212 22.41 -4.50 -27.55
CA GLU A 212 23.06 -3.80 -28.64
C GLU A 212 22.77 -2.31 -28.41
N ASP A 213 23.81 -1.50 -28.56
CA ASP A 213 23.81 -0.05 -28.42
C ASP A 213 22.91 0.54 -29.52
N ASP A 214 21.60 0.40 -29.33
CA ASP A 214 20.58 0.72 -30.31
C ASP A 214 20.50 2.24 -30.45
N GLU A 215 21.12 2.75 -31.51
CA GLU A 215 21.16 4.17 -31.84
C GLU A 215 19.75 4.79 -31.78
N ILE A 216 19.61 5.88 -31.01
CA ILE A 216 18.33 6.59 -30.89
C ILE A 216 18.15 7.51 -32.10
N VAL A 217 17.04 7.31 -32.81
CA VAL A 217 16.64 8.11 -33.97
C VAL A 217 15.33 8.84 -33.73
N TYR A 218 15.07 9.86 -34.52
CA TYR A 218 13.92 10.75 -34.43
C TYR A 218 12.95 10.55 -35.59
N VAL A 219 11.66 10.49 -35.26
CA VAL A 219 10.56 10.20 -36.19
C VAL A 219 9.46 11.24 -36.02
N GLY A 220 8.95 11.75 -37.13
CA GLY A 220 7.83 12.68 -37.15
C GLY A 220 6.48 11.95 -37.07
N LYS A 221 5.37 12.68 -36.87
CA LYS A 221 4.02 12.07 -36.72
C LYS A 221 3.65 11.07 -37.82
N ASN A 222 3.97 11.41 -39.08
CA ASN A 222 3.75 10.58 -40.27
C ASN A 222 5.02 10.50 -41.13
N SER A 223 6.20 10.28 -40.53
CA SER A 223 7.43 10.26 -41.32
C SER A 223 7.63 8.91 -42.01
N THR A 224 7.99 8.96 -43.29
CA THR A 224 8.39 7.79 -44.10
C THR A 224 9.86 7.44 -43.91
N ARG A 225 10.60 8.29 -43.19
CA ARG A 225 12.03 8.18 -42.93
C ARG A 225 12.33 8.48 -41.47
N TYR A 226 13.43 7.92 -40.98
CA TYR A 226 13.99 8.27 -39.68
C TYR A 226 15.09 9.34 -39.84
N HIS A 227 15.35 10.07 -38.77
CA HIS A 227 16.35 11.13 -38.71
C HIS A 227 17.30 10.92 -37.54
N GLU A 228 18.62 11.01 -37.73
CA GLU A 228 19.57 10.89 -36.60
C GLU A 228 19.63 12.19 -35.78
N SER A 229 19.37 13.34 -36.42
CA SER A 229 19.40 14.65 -35.79
C SER A 229 18.00 15.21 -35.55
N ARG A 230 17.70 15.60 -34.29
CA ARG A 230 16.46 16.30 -33.93
C ARG A 230 16.31 17.66 -34.62
N THR A 231 17.42 18.29 -34.98
CA THR A 231 17.49 19.58 -35.67
C THR A 231 17.44 19.45 -37.19
N CYS A 232 17.14 18.27 -37.73
CA CYS A 232 16.96 18.08 -39.16
C CYS A 232 15.89 19.05 -39.69
N HIS A 233 16.14 19.63 -40.87
CA HIS A 233 15.24 20.58 -41.54
C HIS A 233 13.80 20.06 -41.72
N TYR A 234 13.59 18.74 -41.74
CA TYR A 234 12.25 18.13 -41.82
C TYR A 234 11.52 17.97 -40.48
N LEU A 235 12.25 18.04 -39.37
CA LEU A 235 11.69 17.87 -38.01
C LEU A 235 11.64 19.19 -37.25
N TYR A 236 12.57 20.10 -37.51
CA TYR A 236 12.74 21.32 -36.74
C TYR A 236 12.56 22.58 -37.58
N ASN A 237 11.69 23.46 -37.11
CA ASN A 237 11.50 24.78 -37.68
C ASN A 237 12.32 25.80 -36.87
N GLN A 238 13.25 26.48 -37.53
CA GLN A 238 13.99 27.57 -36.89
C GLN A 238 13.12 28.82 -36.80
N LEU A 239 12.86 29.25 -35.56
CA LEU A 239 12.05 30.43 -35.25
C LEU A 239 12.95 31.65 -35.02
N THR A 240 12.52 32.81 -35.49
CA THR A 240 13.16 34.10 -35.23
C THR A 240 12.16 35.03 -34.57
N GLY A 241 12.51 35.59 -33.42
CA GLY A 241 11.69 36.58 -32.73
C GLY A 241 11.92 37.96 -33.35
N VAL A 242 10.85 38.61 -33.79
CA VAL A 242 10.86 39.95 -34.38
C VAL A 242 9.80 40.82 -33.69
N SER A 243 10.01 42.13 -33.68
CA SER A 243 8.97 43.04 -33.18
C SER A 243 7.78 43.03 -34.13
N ARG A 244 6.57 43.19 -33.59
CA ARG A 244 5.33 43.17 -34.38
C ARG A 244 5.30 44.27 -35.46
N GLU A 245 5.93 45.39 -35.20
CA GLU A 245 5.97 46.55 -36.08
C GLU A 245 6.83 46.30 -37.34
N GLU A 246 7.87 45.47 -37.21
CA GLU A 246 8.80 45.17 -38.30
C GLU A 246 8.28 44.09 -39.26
N VAL A 247 7.25 43.32 -38.86
CA VAL A 247 6.74 42.16 -39.63
C VAL A 247 6.26 42.56 -41.02
N ASP A 248 5.59 43.71 -41.15
CA ASP A 248 5.03 44.18 -42.42
C ASP A 248 6.12 44.51 -43.46
N GLY A 249 7.32 44.86 -43.00
CA GLY A 249 8.51 45.10 -43.83
C GLY A 249 9.24 43.81 -44.24
N LEU A 250 9.10 42.73 -43.46
CA LEU A 250 9.82 41.49 -43.68
C LEU A 250 9.15 40.61 -44.74
N ARG A 251 9.97 39.84 -45.45
CA ARG A 251 9.53 38.85 -46.45
C ARG A 251 10.14 37.50 -46.12
N ASN A 252 9.44 36.43 -46.48
CA ASN A 252 9.97 35.08 -46.35
C ASN A 252 11.01 34.77 -47.44
N ALA A 253 11.62 33.58 -47.40
CA ALA A 253 12.62 33.17 -48.39
C ALA A 253 12.13 33.23 -49.85
N ASP A 254 10.82 33.08 -50.07
CA ASP A 254 10.16 33.13 -51.39
C ASP A 254 9.65 34.54 -51.75
N GLY A 255 9.96 35.57 -50.95
CA GLY A 255 9.51 36.95 -51.18
C GLY A 255 8.06 37.25 -50.80
N LYS A 256 7.36 36.33 -50.13
CA LYS A 256 5.96 36.51 -49.68
C LYS A 256 5.87 37.29 -48.36
N LYS A 257 4.72 37.91 -48.14
CA LYS A 257 4.38 38.60 -46.89
C LYS A 257 4.01 37.62 -45.78
N TYR A 258 4.25 38.00 -44.53
CA TYR A 258 3.79 37.24 -43.37
C TYR A 258 2.36 37.63 -42.98
N HIS A 259 1.56 36.64 -42.58
CA HIS A 259 0.16 36.80 -42.17
C HIS A 259 -0.04 36.23 -40.76
N PRO A 260 -1.06 36.67 -40.01
CA PRO A 260 -1.34 36.10 -38.69
C PRO A 260 -1.67 34.62 -38.81
N CYS A 261 -1.08 33.79 -37.95
CA CYS A 261 -1.41 32.37 -37.89
C CYS A 261 -2.90 32.15 -37.59
N ALA A 262 -3.56 31.26 -38.34
CA ALA A 262 -4.97 30.93 -38.14
C ALA A 262 -5.28 30.29 -36.77
N VAL A 263 -4.29 29.67 -36.12
CA VAL A 263 -4.48 28.96 -34.84
C VAL A 263 -4.23 29.88 -33.63
N CYS A 264 -3.12 30.62 -33.62
CA CYS A 264 -2.80 31.50 -32.49
C CYS A 264 -3.13 32.98 -32.72
N GLY A 265 -3.67 33.34 -33.90
CA GLY A 265 -4.06 34.70 -34.24
C GLY A 265 -2.91 35.72 -34.30
N GLY A 266 -1.66 35.27 -34.27
CA GLY A 266 -0.49 36.15 -34.20
C GLY A 266 -0.19 36.74 -32.82
N GLY A 267 -0.98 36.42 -31.80
CA GLY A 267 -0.79 36.89 -30.42
C GLY A 267 -1.05 38.38 -30.19
N THR A 268 -1.08 38.77 -28.91
CA THR A 268 -1.27 40.16 -28.46
C THR A 268 0.02 40.81 -27.93
N GLY A 269 1.12 40.05 -27.86
CA GLY A 269 2.43 40.54 -27.40
C GLY A 269 3.15 41.43 -28.42
N GLY A 270 4.13 42.21 -27.95
CA GLY A 270 4.96 43.07 -28.79
C GLY A 270 5.99 42.33 -29.65
N GLN A 271 6.31 41.07 -29.30
CA GLN A 271 7.19 40.19 -30.06
C GLN A 271 6.38 39.07 -30.70
N VAL A 272 6.69 38.78 -31.96
CA VAL A 272 6.12 37.65 -32.70
C VAL A 272 7.24 36.79 -33.28
N PHE A 273 6.93 35.52 -33.54
CA PHE A 273 7.84 34.55 -34.08
C PHE A 273 7.53 34.29 -35.55
N ILE A 274 8.54 34.42 -36.40
CA ILE A 274 8.46 34.11 -37.83
C ILE A 274 9.38 32.94 -38.16
N MET A 275 9.03 32.24 -39.25
CA MET A 275 9.84 31.16 -39.82
C MET A 275 10.27 31.55 -41.22
N ARG A 276 11.53 31.30 -41.58
CA ARG A 276 12.08 31.67 -42.89
C ARG A 276 11.35 31.01 -44.07
N SER A 277 10.89 29.78 -43.90
CA SER A 277 10.11 29.01 -44.89
C SER A 277 8.60 29.20 -44.76
N GLY A 278 8.12 29.82 -43.67
CA GLY A 278 6.69 30.02 -43.40
C GLY A 278 6.13 31.29 -44.04
N THR A 279 4.81 31.38 -44.14
CA THR A 279 4.08 32.60 -44.51
C THR A 279 3.27 33.16 -43.34
N SER A 280 3.32 32.53 -42.17
CA SER A 280 2.58 32.94 -40.98
C SER A 280 3.51 33.40 -39.86
N TYR A 281 3.07 34.38 -39.08
CA TYR A 281 3.72 34.78 -37.82
C TYR A 281 2.89 34.30 -36.62
N HIS A 282 3.57 34.03 -35.51
CA HIS A 282 3.02 33.36 -34.34
C HIS A 282 3.26 34.16 -33.07
N GLY A 283 2.30 34.19 -32.15
CA GLY A 283 2.43 34.91 -30.87
C GLY A 283 3.31 34.21 -29.83
N SER A 284 3.56 32.91 -29.98
CA SER A 284 4.37 32.11 -29.05
C SER A 284 5.23 31.10 -29.81
N SER A 285 6.37 30.74 -29.22
CA SER A 285 7.27 29.69 -29.72
C SER A 285 6.69 28.28 -29.59
N SER A 286 5.67 28.10 -28.74
CA SER A 286 4.98 26.84 -28.46
C SER A 286 3.64 26.69 -29.18
N CYS A 287 3.40 27.46 -30.25
CA CYS A 287 2.15 27.36 -31.00
C CYS A 287 2.01 25.96 -31.64
N THR A 288 0.83 25.35 -31.51
CA THR A 288 0.56 24.01 -32.06
C THR A 288 0.67 23.93 -33.58
N ALA A 289 0.53 25.06 -34.28
CA ALA A 289 0.72 25.14 -35.73
C ALA A 289 2.21 25.08 -36.16
N ILE A 290 3.15 25.38 -35.26
CA ILE A 290 4.60 25.38 -35.55
C ILE A 290 5.32 24.21 -34.90
N MET A 291 4.77 23.68 -33.82
CA MET A 291 5.33 22.53 -33.13
C MET A 291 5.14 21.26 -33.96
N ALA A 292 6.22 20.81 -34.59
CA ALA A 292 6.30 19.48 -35.16
C ALA A 292 6.34 18.45 -34.02
N TYR A 293 5.47 17.43 -34.12
CA TYR A 293 5.57 16.27 -33.24
C TYR A 293 6.81 15.47 -33.62
N VAL A 294 7.69 15.26 -32.65
CA VAL A 294 8.92 14.48 -32.81
C VAL A 294 8.99 13.45 -31.69
N LYS A 295 9.13 12.18 -32.06
CA LYS A 295 9.30 11.05 -31.15
C LYS A 295 10.73 10.52 -31.28
N ALA A 296 11.40 10.31 -30.15
CA ALA A 296 12.67 9.57 -30.09
C ALA A 296 12.35 8.08 -29.96
N VAL A 297 12.97 7.26 -30.81
CA VAL A 297 12.70 5.82 -30.95
C VAL A 297 14.02 5.10 -31.23
N LYS A 298 14.18 3.85 -30.76
CA LYS A 298 15.31 3.01 -31.13
C LYS A 298 15.32 2.74 -32.63
N LYS A 299 16.50 2.75 -33.27
CA LYS A 299 16.64 2.48 -34.71
C LYS A 299 16.11 1.09 -35.08
N SER A 300 16.25 0.11 -34.19
CA SER A 300 15.71 -1.25 -34.34
C SER A 300 14.18 -1.27 -34.54
N GLU A 301 13.41 -0.48 -33.79
CA GLU A 301 11.96 -0.38 -33.92
C GLU A 301 11.52 0.23 -35.27
N VAL A 302 12.38 1.06 -35.87
CA VAL A 302 12.10 1.79 -37.12
C VAL A 302 13.02 1.41 -38.27
N ALA A 303 13.64 0.22 -38.20
CA ALA A 303 14.53 -0.30 -39.23
C ALA A 303 13.85 -0.46 -40.61
N HIS A 304 12.53 -0.55 -40.62
CA HIS A 304 11.72 -0.59 -41.84
C HIS A 304 11.59 0.78 -42.54
N LEU A 305 11.88 1.88 -41.85
CA LEU A 305 11.95 3.22 -42.44
C LEU A 305 13.34 3.44 -43.01
N GLY A 306 13.43 4.07 -44.19
CA GLY A 306 14.73 4.48 -44.74
C GLY A 306 15.29 5.70 -44.00
N GLY A 307 16.61 5.84 -43.97
CA GLY A 307 17.24 7.05 -43.45
C GLY A 307 16.88 8.29 -44.27
N CYS A 308 16.75 9.45 -43.61
CA CYS A 308 16.69 10.76 -44.23
C CYS A 308 17.98 11.11 -44.99
N SER A 309 17.86 11.47 -46.27
CA SER A 309 19.01 11.82 -47.13
C SER A 309 19.85 13.00 -46.64
N TYR A 310 19.31 13.87 -45.79
CA TYR A 310 20.03 15.04 -45.27
C TYR A 310 20.77 14.79 -43.95
N CYS A 311 20.32 13.83 -43.16
CA CYS A 311 20.82 13.65 -41.79
C CYS A 311 21.10 12.19 -41.42
N SER A 312 21.13 11.29 -42.39
CA SER A 312 21.56 9.88 -42.19
C SER A 312 22.40 9.39 -43.37
N GLY A 313 22.98 10.34 -44.11
CA GLY A 313 23.89 10.09 -45.22
C GLY A 313 25.30 10.47 -44.79
N GLY A 314 26.05 9.48 -44.30
CA GLY A 314 27.49 9.41 -44.46
C GLY A 314 27.82 8.66 -45.74
#